data_AF-A0A7S1EGB9-F1
#
_entry.id   AF-A0A7S1EGB9-F1
#
_cell.length_a   1.000
_cell.length_b   1.000
_cell.length_c   1.000
_cell.angle_alpha   90.00
_cell.angle_beta   90.00
_cell.angle_gamma   90.00
#
_symmetry.space_group_name_H-M   'P 1'
#
loop_
_entity.id
_entity.type
_entity.pdbx_description
1 polymer ?
#
loop_
_entity_poly.entity_id
_entity_poly.type
_entity_poly.pdbx_seq_one_letter_code
_entity_poly.pdbx_strand_id
1 'polypeptide(L)'
;AEGICTAAKREEVSSGRNTMNDTVLAKLLQLQYVRWVTARQGDDAYPALLIALLGRRGNARNLTLQVSRELAGLACNLDTTPLLRHSDYISELVFHLQHHAGNEMVLFYLSMTLDHLAKDSAPCRQQLSASGLARVVVPQLLRSNQRVRTVFLRLLEHCYGSSR
;
A
#
# COMPACT_ATOMS: atom_id res chain seq x y z
N ALA A 1 6.91 -8.97 21.33
CA ALA A 1 6.88 -7.70 20.57
C ALA A 1 5.44 -7.17 20.47
N GLU A 2 4.77 -6.98 21.62
CA GLU A 2 3.32 -6.73 21.71
C GLU A 2 2.96 -5.25 22.00
N GLY A 3 3.96 -4.37 22.07
CA GLY A 3 3.77 -3.00 22.57
C GLY A 3 3.33 -1.94 21.56
N ILE A 4 3.19 -2.26 20.27
CA ILE A 4 2.95 -1.24 19.22
C ILE A 4 1.54 -1.36 18.62
N CYS A 5 0.94 -2.56 18.62
CA CYS A 5 -0.43 -2.78 18.11
C CYS A 5 -1.53 -2.21 19.01
N THR A 6 -1.23 -1.86 20.26
CA THR A 6 -2.19 -1.29 21.20
C THR A 6 -2.42 0.21 21.01
N ALA A 7 -1.51 0.93 20.33
CA ALA A 7 -1.69 2.35 20.05
C ALA A 7 -2.70 2.61 18.92
N ALA A 8 -2.66 1.80 17.85
CA ALA A 8 -3.61 1.91 16.74
C ALA A 8 -5.05 1.45 17.11
N LYS A 9 -5.18 0.58 18.10
CA LYS A 9 -6.47 0.00 18.52
C LYS A 9 -7.23 0.85 19.54
N ARG A 10 -6.59 1.84 20.17
CA ARG A 10 -7.20 2.66 21.23
C ARG A 10 -7.86 3.97 20.75
N GLU A 11 -7.64 4.38 19.50
CA GLU A 11 -8.31 5.55 18.92
C GLU A 11 -9.60 5.20 18.14
N GLU A 12 -9.91 3.92 17.92
CA GLU A 12 -11.05 3.47 17.10
C GLU A 12 -12.40 3.31 17.85
N VAL A 13 -12.55 3.87 19.06
CA VAL A 13 -13.80 3.74 19.83
C VAL A 13 -14.69 5.01 19.80
N SER A 14 -14.34 6.05 19.04
CA SER A 14 -15.29 7.16 18.82
C SER A 14 -15.34 7.63 17.37
N SER A 15 -16.41 7.21 16.68
CA SER A 15 -17.11 8.06 15.70
C SER A 15 -16.30 8.59 14.49
N GLY A 16 -15.44 7.76 13.87
CA GLY A 16 -14.68 8.13 12.67
C GLY A 16 -15.10 7.46 11.35
N ARG A 17 -16.08 6.54 11.37
CA ARG A 17 -16.29 5.61 10.24
C ARG A 17 -16.99 6.17 8.99
N ASN A 18 -17.46 7.42 8.95
CA ASN A 18 -18.17 7.95 7.77
C ASN A 18 -17.56 9.19 7.09
N THR A 19 -16.82 10.05 7.78
CA THR A 19 -16.36 11.32 7.17
C THR A 19 -15.15 11.17 6.25
N MET A 20 -14.31 10.17 6.51
CA MET A 20 -13.09 9.89 5.74
C MET A 20 -13.42 9.30 4.35
N ASN A 21 -14.40 8.37 4.30
CA ASN A 21 -14.89 7.78 3.06
C ASN A 21 -15.53 8.83 2.15
N ASP A 22 -16.35 9.73 2.72
CA ASP A 22 -17.02 10.78 1.95
C ASP A 22 -16.04 11.79 1.36
N THR A 23 -14.95 12.11 2.05
CA THR A 23 -13.94 13.06 1.56
C THR A 23 -13.12 12.49 0.41
N VAL A 24 -12.77 11.20 0.49
CA VAL A 24 -12.06 10.49 -0.57
C VAL A 24 -12.97 10.32 -1.78
N LEU A 25 -14.20 9.83 -1.57
CA LEU A 25 -15.21 9.64 -2.62
C LEU A 25 -15.58 10.96 -3.32
N ALA A 26 -15.75 12.05 -2.58
CA ALA A 26 -15.99 13.38 -3.13
C ALA A 26 -14.84 13.86 -4.01
N LYS A 27 -13.59 13.61 -3.61
CA LYS A 27 -12.42 13.88 -4.47
C LYS A 27 -12.47 13.05 -5.74
N LEU A 28 -12.94 11.81 -5.72
CA LEU A 28 -13.00 10.99 -6.94
C LEU A 28 -14.08 11.42 -7.92
N LEU A 29 -15.24 11.84 -7.41
CA LEU A 29 -16.28 12.48 -8.21
C LEU A 29 -15.74 13.75 -8.86
N GLN A 30 -14.95 14.55 -8.15
CA GLN A 30 -14.25 15.72 -8.71
C GLN A 30 -13.15 15.33 -9.72
N LEU A 31 -12.50 14.18 -9.54
CA LEU A 31 -11.39 13.72 -10.38
C LEU A 31 -11.83 12.89 -11.60
N GLN A 32 -13.13 12.72 -11.84
CA GLN A 32 -13.75 11.95 -12.94
C GLN A 32 -13.38 10.46 -13.02
N TYR A 33 -12.84 9.87 -11.95
CA TYR A 33 -12.35 8.48 -11.96
C TYR A 33 -13.43 7.43 -11.64
N VAL A 34 -14.63 7.68 -12.16
CA VAL A 34 -15.79 6.85 -11.87
C VAL A 34 -15.73 5.57 -12.71
N ARG A 35 -15.21 5.57 -13.95
CA ARG A 35 -15.40 4.44 -14.88
C ARG A 35 -14.69 3.13 -14.52
N TRP A 36 -13.45 3.18 -14.00
CA TRP A 36 -12.72 1.95 -13.63
C TRP A 36 -13.12 1.42 -12.25
N VAL A 37 -13.38 2.33 -11.30
CA VAL A 37 -13.87 1.99 -9.96
C VAL A 37 -15.31 1.49 -10.02
N THR A 38 -16.19 2.10 -10.82
CA THR A 38 -17.57 1.62 -10.99
C THR A 38 -17.67 0.30 -11.75
N ALA A 39 -16.65 -0.06 -12.53
CA ALA A 39 -16.57 -1.38 -13.13
C ALA A 39 -16.27 -2.48 -12.08
N ARG A 40 -15.72 -2.14 -10.91
CA ARG A 40 -15.56 -3.04 -9.77
C ARG A 40 -16.70 -2.82 -8.77
N GLN A 41 -17.60 -3.79 -8.65
CA GLN A 41 -18.65 -3.78 -7.64
C GLN A 41 -18.22 -4.60 -6.41
N GLY A 42 -18.71 -4.23 -5.22
CA GLY A 42 -18.48 -4.95 -3.96
C GLY A 42 -17.25 -4.49 -3.17
N ASP A 43 -16.76 -5.33 -2.25
CA ASP A 43 -15.72 -4.99 -1.26
C ASP A 43 -14.35 -4.60 -1.88
N ASP A 44 -14.12 -4.94 -3.15
CA ASP A 44 -12.88 -4.61 -3.88
C ASP A 44 -12.88 -3.19 -4.49
N ALA A 45 -14.01 -2.47 -4.44
CA ALA A 45 -14.11 -1.11 -4.99
C ALA A 45 -13.20 -0.13 -4.25
N TYR A 46 -13.07 -0.25 -2.92
CA TYR A 46 -12.30 0.68 -2.09
C TYR A 46 -10.77 0.52 -2.24
N PRO A 47 -10.19 -0.70 -2.26
CA PRO A 47 -8.78 -0.89 -2.63
C PRO A 47 -8.43 -0.34 -4.02
N ALA A 48 -9.25 -0.64 -5.04
CA ALA A 48 -9.03 -0.14 -6.40
C ALA A 48 -9.00 1.41 -6.42
N LEU A 49 -9.88 2.01 -5.64
CA LEU A 49 -9.99 3.45 -5.46
C LEU A 49 -8.69 4.09 -4.99
N LEU A 50 -8.11 3.54 -3.93
CA LEU A 50 -6.90 4.05 -3.32
C LEU A 50 -5.70 3.89 -4.28
N ILE A 51 -5.60 2.76 -4.99
CA ILE A 51 -4.57 2.56 -6.01
C ILE A 51 -4.70 3.58 -7.15
N ALA A 52 -5.91 3.82 -7.66
CA ALA A 52 -6.14 4.83 -8.70
C ALA A 52 -5.76 6.24 -8.25
N LEU A 53 -5.97 6.57 -6.97
CA LEU A 53 -5.54 7.85 -6.40
C LEU A 53 -4.02 7.96 -6.28
N LEU A 54 -3.26 6.87 -6.09
CA LEU A 54 -1.80 6.96 -6.17
C LEU A 54 -1.31 7.30 -7.58
N GLY A 55 -2.00 6.80 -8.61
CA GLY A 55 -1.71 6.94 -10.05
C GLY A 55 -1.57 8.37 -10.58
N ARG A 56 -2.17 9.35 -9.91
CA ARG A 56 -2.43 10.67 -10.53
C ARG A 56 -1.26 11.65 -10.40
N ARG A 57 -0.73 12.08 -11.54
CA ARG A 57 0.16 13.25 -11.64
C ARG A 57 -0.54 14.51 -11.13
N GLY A 58 0.11 15.23 -10.21
CA GLY A 58 -0.42 16.48 -9.63
C GLY A 58 -1.25 16.29 -8.36
N ASN A 59 -1.32 15.08 -7.79
CA ASN A 59 -1.90 14.92 -6.46
C ASN A 59 -1.11 15.70 -5.42
N ALA A 60 -1.85 16.38 -4.53
CA ALA A 60 -1.25 17.04 -3.39
C ALA A 60 -0.46 16.00 -2.57
N ARG A 61 0.78 16.33 -2.18
CA ARG A 61 1.66 15.44 -1.42
C ARG A 61 0.99 14.83 -0.18
N ASN A 62 0.09 15.59 0.45
CA ASN A 62 -0.70 15.15 1.61
C ASN A 62 -1.72 14.07 1.26
N LEU A 63 -2.34 14.14 0.07
CA LEU A 63 -3.28 13.12 -0.39
C LEU A 63 -2.56 11.80 -0.69
N THR A 64 -1.43 11.84 -1.40
CA THR A 64 -0.62 10.64 -1.65
C THR A 64 -0.18 9.97 -0.35
N LEU A 65 0.22 10.76 0.64
CA LEU A 65 0.60 10.25 1.95
C LEU A 65 -0.59 9.59 2.68
N GLN A 66 -1.75 10.26 2.70
CA GLN A 66 -2.97 9.73 3.32
C GLN A 66 -3.39 8.41 2.68
N VAL A 67 -3.44 8.36 1.34
CA VAL A 67 -3.80 7.16 0.58
C VAL A 67 -2.81 6.02 0.85
N SER A 68 -1.51 6.30 0.87
CA SER A 68 -0.49 5.29 1.19
C SER A 68 -0.68 4.72 2.59
N ARG A 69 -1.03 5.57 3.57
CA ARG A 69 -1.32 5.15 4.95
C ARG A 69 -2.57 4.27 5.04
N GLU A 70 -3.65 4.62 4.32
CA GLU A 70 -4.87 3.82 4.26
C GLU A 70 -4.60 2.43 3.67
N LEU A 71 -3.83 2.35 2.57
CA LEU A 71 -3.44 1.08 1.97
C LEU A 71 -2.61 0.19 2.90
N ALA A 72 -1.72 0.79 3.71
CA ALA A 72 -1.00 0.06 4.74
C ALA A 72 -1.95 -0.45 5.84
N GLY A 73 -2.93 0.35 6.26
CA GLY A 73 -3.96 -0.06 7.21
C GLY A 73 -4.79 -1.25 6.71
N LEU A 74 -5.22 -1.21 5.45
CA LEU A 74 -5.96 -2.30 4.80
C LEU A 74 -5.13 -3.58 4.68
N ALA A 75 -3.83 -3.47 4.38
CA ALA A 75 -2.96 -4.64 4.29
C ALA A 75 -2.71 -5.31 5.65
N CYS A 76 -2.67 -4.52 6.73
CA CYS A 76 -2.53 -5.02 8.10
C CYS A 76 -3.79 -5.72 8.63
N ASN A 77 -4.96 -5.40 8.09
CA ASN A 77 -6.22 -6.03 8.50
C ASN A 77 -6.43 -7.34 7.72
N LEU A 78 -6.40 -8.47 8.45
CA LEU A 78 -6.52 -9.83 7.91
C LEU A 78 -7.79 -10.04 7.07
N ASP A 79 -8.87 -9.31 7.36
CA ASP A 79 -10.14 -9.42 6.64
C ASP A 79 -10.08 -8.74 5.25
N THR A 80 -9.27 -7.69 5.11
CA THR A 80 -9.14 -6.90 3.88
C THR A 80 -7.86 -7.20 3.09
N THR A 81 -6.87 -7.87 3.69
CA THR A 81 -5.65 -8.30 2.99
C THR A 81 -5.93 -9.09 1.70
N PRO A 82 -6.90 -10.03 1.63
CA PRO A 82 -7.16 -10.79 0.40
C PRO A 82 -7.57 -9.91 -0.79
N LEU A 83 -8.30 -8.81 -0.52
CA LEU A 83 -8.74 -7.87 -1.55
C LEU A 83 -7.54 -7.17 -2.23
N LEU A 84 -6.46 -6.98 -1.49
CA LEU A 84 -5.24 -6.35 -2.00
C LEU A 84 -4.31 -7.32 -2.75
N ARG A 85 -4.61 -8.63 -2.79
CA ARG A 85 -3.76 -9.66 -3.44
C ARG A 85 -3.98 -9.79 -4.95
N HIS A 86 -4.82 -8.94 -5.55
CA HIS A 86 -4.94 -8.88 -7.00
C HIS A 86 -3.60 -8.51 -7.65
N SER A 87 -3.22 -9.26 -8.70
CA SER A 87 -1.95 -9.08 -9.41
C SER A 87 -1.72 -7.66 -9.92
N ASP A 88 -2.81 -7.02 -10.35
CA ASP A 88 -2.80 -5.67 -10.90
C ASP A 88 -2.42 -4.65 -9.81
N TYR A 89 -2.94 -4.81 -8.59
CA TYR A 89 -2.60 -3.93 -7.47
C TYR A 89 -1.14 -4.09 -7.04
N ILE A 90 -0.63 -5.32 -7.00
CA ILE A 90 0.78 -5.56 -6.65
C ILE A 90 1.70 -4.88 -7.66
N SER A 91 1.38 -4.96 -8.94
CA SER A 91 2.18 -4.31 -10.00
C SER A 91 2.12 -2.79 -9.90
N GLU A 92 0.93 -2.21 -9.66
CA GLU A 92 0.74 -0.78 -9.44
C GLU A 92 1.47 -0.27 -8.19
N LEU A 93 1.43 -1.02 -7.08
CA LEU A 93 2.14 -0.65 -5.85
C LEU A 93 3.65 -0.60 -6.06
N VAL A 94 4.22 -1.55 -6.82
CA VAL A 94 5.65 -1.54 -7.19
C VAL A 94 5.98 -0.37 -8.10
N PHE A 95 5.10 -0.05 -9.06
CA PHE A 95 5.23 1.14 -9.90
C PHE A 95 5.26 2.43 -9.05
N HIS A 96 4.37 2.55 -8.07
CA HIS A 96 4.33 3.70 -7.16
C HIS A 96 5.54 3.81 -6.25
N LEU A 97 6.08 2.67 -5.82
CA LEU A 97 7.34 2.61 -5.07
C LEU A 97 8.52 3.21 -5.86
N GLN A 98 8.53 3.04 -7.19
CA GLN A 98 9.54 3.62 -8.07
C GLN A 98 9.33 5.12 -8.27
N HIS A 99 8.08 5.56 -8.48
CA HIS A 99 7.75 6.94 -8.82
C HIS A 99 7.82 7.91 -7.64
N HIS A 100 7.74 7.40 -6.41
CA HIS A 100 7.85 8.19 -5.19
C HIS A 100 9.21 8.10 -4.52
N ALA A 101 10.26 7.73 -5.27
CA ALA A 101 11.65 7.78 -4.81
C ALA A 101 12.00 9.20 -4.31
N GLY A 102 12.20 9.34 -3.00
CA GLY A 102 12.45 10.63 -2.32
C GLY A 102 11.37 11.09 -1.34
N ASN A 103 10.21 10.40 -1.27
CA ASN A 103 9.24 10.62 -0.20
C ASN A 103 9.24 9.45 0.79
N GLU A 104 10.11 9.52 1.78
CA GLU A 104 10.35 8.46 2.77
C GLU A 104 9.09 7.93 3.44
N MET A 105 8.12 8.79 3.74
CA MET A 105 6.87 8.35 4.38
C MET A 105 5.97 7.55 3.44
N VAL A 106 5.90 7.95 2.17
CA VAL A 106 5.15 7.20 1.15
C VAL A 106 5.85 5.87 0.87
N LEU A 107 7.18 5.88 0.71
CA LEU A 107 7.97 4.67 0.55
C LEU A 107 7.74 3.72 1.73
N PHE A 108 7.77 4.23 2.96
CA PHE A 108 7.52 3.42 4.15
C PHE A 108 6.17 2.71 4.10
N TYR A 109 5.08 3.45 3.84
CA TYR A 109 3.74 2.86 3.84
C TYR A 109 3.52 1.88 2.68
N LEU A 110 3.96 2.21 1.46
CA LEU A 110 3.84 1.30 0.32
C LEU A 110 4.67 0.03 0.54
N SER A 111 5.87 0.14 1.11
CA SER A 111 6.71 -1.01 1.45
C SER A 111 6.05 -1.90 2.50
N MET A 112 5.42 -1.29 3.51
CA MET A 112 4.66 -2.00 4.54
C MET A 112 3.49 -2.76 3.94
N THR A 113 2.72 -2.13 3.03
CA THR A 113 1.65 -2.81 2.28
C THR A 113 2.18 -4.05 1.58
N LEU A 114 3.28 -3.91 0.82
CA LEU A 114 3.88 -5.04 0.09
C LEU A 114 4.45 -6.12 1.02
N ASP A 115 5.07 -5.73 2.14
CA ASP A 115 5.59 -6.67 3.17
C ASP A 115 4.47 -7.52 3.74
N HIS A 116 3.34 -6.91 4.09
CA HIS A 116 2.17 -7.62 4.59
C HIS A 116 1.54 -8.55 3.55
N LEU A 117 1.51 -8.15 2.28
CA LEU A 117 1.03 -9.02 1.21
C LEU A 117 1.98 -10.21 0.99
N ALA A 118 3.29 -10.04 1.18
CA ALA A 118 4.32 -11.06 0.95
C ALA A 118 4.45 -12.08 2.08
N LYS A 119 4.28 -11.65 3.35
CA LYS A 119 4.61 -12.40 4.56
C LYS A 119 4.06 -13.83 4.58
N ASP A 120 2.79 -14.00 4.20
CA ASP A 120 2.08 -15.29 4.29
C ASP A 120 1.43 -15.73 2.96
N SER A 121 1.95 -15.25 1.82
CA SER A 121 1.38 -15.56 0.50
C SER A 121 2.45 -15.86 -0.54
N ALA A 122 2.67 -17.15 -0.83
CA ALA A 122 3.58 -17.57 -1.89
C ALA A 122 3.22 -16.99 -3.28
N PRO A 123 1.93 -16.92 -3.68
CA PRO A 123 1.55 -16.27 -4.93
C PRO A 123 1.96 -14.79 -4.98
N CYS A 124 1.77 -14.05 -3.88
CA CYS A 124 2.14 -12.64 -3.82
C CYS A 124 3.67 -12.45 -3.90
N ARG A 125 4.45 -13.33 -3.25
CA ARG A 125 5.92 -13.32 -3.36
C ARG A 125 6.39 -13.54 -4.79
N GLN A 126 5.78 -14.49 -5.51
CA GLN A 126 6.10 -14.75 -6.91
C GLN A 126 5.74 -13.55 -7.79
N GLN A 127 4.57 -12.95 -7.58
CA GLN A 127 4.15 -11.75 -8.32
C GLN A 127 5.04 -10.54 -8.05
N LEU A 128 5.43 -10.31 -6.80
CA LEU A 128 6.37 -9.26 -6.42
C LEU A 128 7.76 -9.48 -7.04
N SER A 129 8.17 -10.73 -7.17
CA SER A 129 9.41 -11.07 -7.85
C SER A 129 9.31 -10.80 -9.36
N ALA A 130 8.19 -11.18 -9.97
CA ALA A 130 7.92 -10.97 -11.38
C ALA A 130 7.73 -9.49 -11.77
N SER A 131 7.20 -8.66 -10.86
CA SER A 131 7.00 -7.22 -11.10
C SER A 131 8.30 -6.40 -11.04
N GLY A 132 9.44 -7.05 -10.80
CA GLY A 132 10.75 -6.39 -10.78
C GLY A 132 11.04 -5.63 -9.50
N LEU A 133 10.39 -5.98 -8.38
CA LEU A 133 10.55 -5.32 -7.08
C LEU A 133 12.02 -5.11 -6.67
N ALA A 134 12.88 -6.10 -6.89
CA ALA A 134 14.31 -5.99 -6.55
C ALA A 134 15.00 -4.82 -7.29
N ARG A 135 14.64 -4.59 -8.56
CA ARG A 135 15.19 -3.48 -9.36
C ARG A 135 14.74 -2.12 -8.82
N VAL A 136 13.58 -2.05 -8.17
CA VAL A 136 13.04 -0.81 -7.59
C VAL A 136 13.58 -0.56 -6.19
N VAL A 137 13.66 -1.60 -5.35
CA VAL A 137 14.01 -1.49 -3.93
C VAL A 137 15.52 -1.37 -3.71
N VAL A 138 16.33 -2.17 -4.41
CA VAL A 138 17.79 -2.24 -4.16
C VAL A 138 18.48 -0.89 -4.35
N PRO A 139 18.21 -0.10 -5.40
CA PRO A 139 18.82 1.23 -5.56
C PRO A 139 18.39 2.23 -4.48
N GLN A 140 17.22 2.03 -3.86
CA GLN A 140 16.68 2.93 -2.85
C GLN A 140 17.22 2.64 -1.44
N LEU A 141 17.70 1.42 -1.16
CA LEU A 141 18.26 1.04 0.15
C LEU A 141 19.33 2.00 0.68
N LEU A 142 20.23 2.47 -0.19
CA LEU A 142 21.32 3.38 0.21
C LEU A 142 20.84 4.81 0.46
N ARG A 143 19.71 5.20 -0.15
CA ARG A 143 19.20 6.57 -0.16
C ARG A 143 18.11 6.82 0.88
N SER A 144 17.38 5.77 1.26
CA SER A 144 16.29 5.87 2.22
C SER A 144 16.77 5.93 3.67
N ASN A 145 15.91 6.30 4.60
CA ASN A 145 16.20 6.29 6.02
C ASN A 145 16.16 4.86 6.61
N GLN A 146 16.60 4.72 7.86
CA GLN A 146 16.68 3.41 8.52
C GLN A 146 15.34 2.67 8.60
N ARG A 147 14.22 3.38 8.79
CA ARG A 147 12.89 2.75 8.88
C ARG A 147 12.48 2.10 7.56
N VAL A 148 12.63 2.83 6.46
CA VAL A 148 12.32 2.33 5.11
C VAL A 148 13.26 1.19 4.74
N ARG A 149 14.57 1.32 5.03
CA ARG A 149 15.56 0.25 4.79
C ARG A 149 15.18 -1.05 5.48
N THR A 150 14.76 -0.99 6.74
CA THR A 150 14.36 -2.20 7.49
C THR A 150 13.20 -2.92 6.82
N VAL A 151 12.20 -2.18 6.35
CA VAL A 151 11.04 -2.78 5.65
C VAL A 151 11.45 -3.33 4.29
N PHE A 152 12.28 -2.61 3.53
CA PHE A 152 12.82 -3.08 2.26
C PHE A 152 13.62 -4.38 2.39
N LEU A 153 14.50 -4.49 3.38
CA LEU A 153 15.29 -5.70 3.60
C LEU A 153 14.39 -6.89 3.93
N ARG A 154 13.40 -6.70 4.81
CA ARG A 154 12.43 -7.76 5.15
C ARG A 154 11.59 -8.18 3.96
N LEU A 155 11.11 -7.22 3.17
CA LEU A 155 10.35 -7.49 1.96
C LEU A 155 11.18 -8.28 0.93
N LEU A 156 12.47 -7.94 0.77
CA LEU A 156 13.40 -8.70 -0.08
C LEU A 156 13.65 -10.11 0.48
N GLU A 157 13.81 -10.25 1.79
CA GLU A 157 13.94 -11.55 2.44
C GLU A 157 12.70 -12.42 2.23
N HIS A 158 11.50 -11.86 2.35
CA HIS A 158 10.28 -12.59 2.03
C HIS A 158 10.27 -13.06 0.56
N CYS A 159 10.60 -12.19 -0.40
CA CYS A 159 10.44 -12.51 -1.83
C CYS A 159 11.58 -13.37 -2.41
N TYR A 160 12.81 -13.21 -1.91
CA TYR A 160 14.02 -13.80 -2.50
C TYR A 160 14.87 -14.59 -1.49
N GLY A 161 14.53 -14.54 -0.21
CA GLY A 161 15.17 -15.37 0.80
C GLY A 161 14.92 -16.84 0.52
N SER A 162 15.97 -17.66 0.64
CA SER A 162 15.82 -19.11 0.53
C SER A 162 14.95 -19.59 1.68
N SER A 163 13.76 -20.12 1.37
CA SER A 163 12.99 -20.91 2.32
C SER A 163 13.83 -22.15 2.65
N ARG A 164 14.48 -22.16 3.82
CA ARG A 164 15.07 -23.36 4.40
C ARG A 164 13.99 -24.22 5.02
#